data_AF-A0A7L5E1V6-F1
#
_entry.id   AF-A0A7L5E1V6-F1
#
_cell.length_a   1.000
_cell.length_b   1.000
_cell.length_c   1.000
_cell.angle_alpha   90.00
_cell.angle_beta   90.00
_cell.angle_gamma   90.00
#
_symmetry.space_group_name_H-M   'P 1'
#
loop_
_entity.id
_entity.type
_entity.pdbx_description
1 polymer ?
#
loop_
_entity_poly.entity_id
_entity_poly.type
_entity_poly.pdbx_seq_one_letter_code
_entity_poly.pdbx_strand_id
1 'polypeptide(L)'
;MKNAVASGLIIGILSGLWLFIMRWAGYTMFGDNVAPIEYISILIPIIGLFLGVWSYREHQLGGQMGFLEALVQSLKILFIAGIVAVACGIIYTNYVEVQHNARDFSGRLFGALLIGVLSSLAVSLLLMTRGSKVD
;
A
#
# COMPACT_ATOMS: atom_id res chain seq x y z
N MET A 1 12.70 -7.53 10.02
CA MET A 1 11.23 -7.55 9.84
C MET A 1 10.49 -6.43 10.59
N LYS A 2 10.93 -5.99 11.77
CA LYS A 2 10.23 -4.98 12.59
C LYS A 2 9.80 -3.72 11.80
N ASN A 3 10.68 -3.20 10.94
CA ASN A 3 10.35 -2.05 10.08
C ASN A 3 9.31 -2.36 9.00
N ALA A 4 9.33 -3.57 8.43
CA ALA A 4 8.32 -3.97 7.44
C ALA A 4 6.93 -4.04 8.08
N VAL A 5 6.85 -4.61 9.28
CA VAL A 5 5.62 -4.69 10.06
C VAL A 5 5.09 -3.30 10.41
N ALA A 6 5.94 -2.43 10.97
CA ALA A 6 5.53 -1.08 11.35
C ALA A 6 5.01 -0.28 10.15
N SER A 7 5.78 -0.25 9.05
CA SER A 7 5.39 0.48 7.84
C SER A 7 4.14 -0.11 7.20
N GLY A 8 4.04 -1.45 7.14
CA GLY A 8 2.87 -2.13 6.59
C GLY A 8 1.60 -1.86 7.39
N LEU A 9 1.67 -1.90 8.72
CA LEU A 9 0.54 -1.56 9.61
C LEU A 9 0.11 -0.11 9.42
N ILE A 10 1.05 0.84 9.35
CA ILE A 10 0.74 2.26 9.13
C ILE A 10 0.00 2.45 7.81
N ILE A 11 0.51 1.88 6.71
CA ILE A 11 -0.14 1.96 5.40
C ILE A 11 -1.54 1.35 5.44
N GLY A 12 -1.67 0.14 6.00
CA GLY A 12 -2.94 -0.57 6.08
C GLY A 12 -3.99 0.18 6.90
N ILE A 13 -3.62 0.71 8.07
CA ILE A 13 -4.52 1.49 8.94
C ILE A 13 -4.91 2.81 8.26
N LEU A 14 -3.96 3.55 7.68
CA LEU A 14 -4.27 4.79 6.98
C LEU A 14 -5.19 4.55 5.78
N SER A 15 -4.96 3.46 5.04
CA SER A 15 -5.81 3.08 3.91
C SER A 15 -7.22 2.70 4.37
N GLY A 16 -7.34 1.97 5.48
CA GLY A 16 -8.63 1.63 6.10
C GLY A 16 -9.38 2.86 6.62
N LEU A 17 -8.69 3.75 7.36
CA LEU A 17 -9.27 5.00 7.86
C LEU A 17 -9.75 5.90 6.72
N TRP A 18 -9.02 5.93 5.60
CA TRP A 18 -9.40 6.70 4.43
C TRP A 18 -10.78 6.30 3.88
N LEU A 19 -11.13 5.01 3.92
CA LEU A 19 -12.47 4.54 3.54
C LEU A 19 -13.58 5.22 4.36
N PHE A 20 -13.39 5.33 5.68
CA PHE A 20 -14.35 5.97 6.57
C PHE A 20 -14.38 7.49 6.41
N ILE A 21 -13.23 8.12 6.15
CA ILE A 21 -13.14 9.56 5.89
C ILE A 21 -13.91 9.92 4.62
N MET A 22 -13.72 9.15 3.53
CA MET A 22 -14.45 9.36 2.28
C MET A 22 -15.96 9.22 2.48
N ARG A 23 -16.39 8.21 3.26
CA ARG A 23 -17.80 8.05 3.63
C ARG A 23 -18.35 9.26 4.36
N TRP A 24 -17.63 9.76 5.36
CA TRP A 24 -18.08 10.93 6.13
C TRP A 24 -18.12 12.20 5.27
N ALA A 25 -17.20 12.33 4.31
CA ALA A 25 -17.22 13.38 3.32
C ALA A 25 -18.31 13.22 2.24
N GLY A 26 -19.15 12.19 2.32
CA GLY A 26 -20.29 11.95 1.42
C GLY A 26 -19.94 11.21 0.12
N TYR A 27 -18.71 10.70 -0.02
CA TYR A 27 -18.31 9.90 -1.18
C TYR A 27 -18.70 8.44 -0.99
N THR A 28 -19.27 7.83 -2.02
CA THR A 28 -19.53 6.39 -2.07
C THR A 28 -18.46 5.71 -2.92
N MET A 29 -18.08 4.50 -2.51
CA MET A 29 -17.03 3.70 -3.16
C MET A 29 -17.62 2.72 -4.19
N PHE A 30 -18.88 2.92 -4.57
CA PHE A 30 -19.65 1.96 -5.36
C PHE A 30 -20.53 2.74 -6.33
N GLY A 31 -19.98 2.96 -7.52
CA GLY A 31 -20.60 3.62 -8.64
C GLY A 31 -19.67 3.46 -9.85
N ASP A 32 -20.22 3.55 -11.07
CA ASP A 32 -19.46 3.34 -12.31
C ASP A 32 -18.35 4.39 -12.51
N ASN A 33 -18.37 5.48 -11.75
CA ASN A 33 -17.38 6.55 -11.80
C ASN A 33 -16.50 6.54 -10.56
N VAL A 34 -15.19 6.47 -10.77
CA VAL A 34 -14.19 6.65 -9.72
C VAL A 34 -14.09 8.15 -9.41
N ALA A 35 -14.44 8.56 -8.19
CA ALA A 35 -14.30 9.96 -7.81
C ALA A 35 -12.80 10.35 -7.79
N PRO A 36 -12.43 11.58 -8.19
CA PRO A 36 -11.03 12.04 -8.16
C PRO A 36 -10.32 11.83 -6.82
N ILE A 37 -11.06 11.89 -5.72
CA ILE A 37 -10.57 11.70 -4.36
C ILE A 37 -10.15 10.25 -4.07
N GLU A 38 -10.68 9.28 -4.83
CA GLU A 38 -10.27 7.88 -4.72
C GLU A 38 -8.86 7.68 -5.30
N TYR A 39 -8.45 8.44 -6.32
CA TYR A 39 -7.07 8.39 -6.82
C TYR A 39 -6.06 8.91 -5.80
N ILE A 40 -6.47 9.78 -4.87
CA ILE A 40 -5.59 10.25 -3.79
C ILE A 40 -5.25 9.10 -2.83
N SER A 41 -6.13 8.10 -2.70
CA SER A 41 -5.87 6.92 -1.86
C SER A 41 -4.64 6.12 -2.31
N ILE A 42 -4.25 6.24 -3.59
CA ILE A 42 -3.06 5.62 -4.18
C ILE A 42 -1.77 6.22 -3.60
N LEU A 43 -1.80 7.47 -3.15
CA LEU A 43 -0.62 8.12 -2.58
C LEU A 43 -0.23 7.52 -1.23
N ILE A 44 -1.19 7.02 -0.45
CA ILE A 44 -0.93 6.41 0.87
C ILE A 44 0.05 5.23 0.76
N PRO A 45 -0.21 4.19 -0.06
CA PRO A 45 0.73 3.09 -0.22
C PRO A 45 2.02 3.53 -0.92
N ILE A 46 2.00 4.44 -1.90
CA ILE A 46 3.22 4.88 -2.59
C ILE A 46 4.19 5.57 -1.61
N ILE A 47 3.71 6.57 -0.89
CA ILE A 47 4.52 7.36 0.05
C ILE A 47 4.95 6.47 1.22
N GLY A 48 4.01 5.71 1.80
CA GLY A 48 4.31 4.84 2.92
C GLY A 48 5.31 3.75 2.57
N LEU A 49 5.22 3.17 1.37
CA LEU A 49 6.19 2.20 0.88
C LEU A 49 7.57 2.83 0.70
N PHE A 50 7.65 3.99 0.04
CA PHE A 50 8.91 4.72 -0.15
C PHE A 50 9.59 5.03 1.18
N LEU A 51 8.86 5.64 2.13
CA LEU A 51 9.39 5.97 3.46
C LEU A 51 9.78 4.72 4.25
N GLY A 52 8.99 3.64 4.16
CA GLY A 52 9.30 2.38 4.84
C GLY A 52 10.57 1.73 4.33
N VAL A 53 10.77 1.67 3.01
CA VAL A 53 11.99 1.11 2.41
C VAL A 53 13.19 2.04 2.59
N TRP A 54 12.99 3.36 2.50
CA TRP A 54 14.03 4.33 2.79
C TRP A 54 14.51 4.25 4.25
N SER A 55 13.59 4.15 5.20
CA SER A 55 13.94 3.93 6.61
C SER A 55 14.70 2.61 6.83
N TYR A 56 14.36 1.55 6.08
CA TYR A 56 15.10 0.29 6.11
C TYR A 56 16.55 0.49 5.64
N ARG A 57 16.75 1.25 4.55
CA ARG A 57 18.07 1.57 4.00
C ARG A 57 18.95 2.29 5.01
N GLU A 58 18.44 3.37 5.59
CA GLU A 58 19.23 4.22 6.47
C GLU A 58 19.54 3.54 7.81
N HIS A 59 18.54 2.89 8.43
CA HIS A 59 18.69 2.40 9.81
C HIS A 59 19.17 0.96 9.93
N GLN A 60 19.02 0.12 8.90
CA GLN A 60 19.36 -1.30 8.98
C GLN A 60 20.48 -1.72 8.02
N LEU A 61 20.65 -1.02 6.90
CA LEU A 61 21.69 -1.35 5.93
C LEU A 61 22.76 -0.27 5.78
N GLY A 62 22.75 0.76 6.64
CA GLY A 62 23.78 1.80 6.66
C GLY A 62 23.91 2.56 5.34
N GLY A 63 22.79 2.75 4.63
CA GLY A 63 22.75 3.49 3.37
C GLY A 63 23.04 2.66 2.13
N GLN A 64 23.49 1.40 2.25
CA GLN A 64 23.75 0.52 1.11
C GLN A 64 22.63 -0.50 0.93
N MET A 65 22.06 -0.62 -0.26
CA MET A 65 20.92 -1.51 -0.51
C MET A 65 20.94 -1.98 -1.96
N GLY A 66 20.88 -3.30 -2.14
CA GLY A 66 20.72 -3.93 -3.45
C GLY A 66 19.27 -3.85 -3.97
N PHE A 67 19.09 -4.09 -5.27
CA PHE A 67 17.76 -4.06 -5.88
C PHE A 67 16.85 -5.17 -5.32
N LEU A 68 17.35 -6.41 -5.24
CA LEU A 68 16.53 -7.52 -4.73
C LEU A 68 16.20 -7.36 -3.25
N GLU A 69 17.12 -6.81 -2.45
CA GLU A 69 16.87 -6.49 -1.05
C GLU A 69 15.75 -5.45 -0.89
N ALA A 70 15.80 -4.37 -1.68
CA ALA A 70 14.76 -3.35 -1.71
C ALA A 70 13.40 -3.91 -2.14
N LEU A 71 13.41 -4.79 -3.16
CA LEU A 71 12.20 -5.41 -3.69
C LEU A 71 11.56 -6.35 -2.67
N VAL A 72 12.36 -7.24 -2.06
CA VAL A 72 11.88 -8.17 -1.04
C VAL A 72 11.34 -7.40 0.17
N GLN A 73 12.01 -6.33 0.60
CA GLN A 73 11.52 -5.49 1.69
C GLN A 73 10.20 -4.80 1.32
N SER A 74 10.09 -4.28 0.10
CA SER A 74 8.87 -3.66 -0.41
C SER A 74 7.69 -4.64 -0.39
N LEU A 75 7.90 -5.86 -0.87
CA LEU A 75 6.88 -6.92 -0.87
C LEU A 75 6.45 -7.30 0.56
N LYS A 76 7.38 -7.38 1.52
CA LYS A 76 7.06 -7.62 2.93
C LYS A 76 6.14 -6.53 3.51
N ILE A 77 6.42 -5.26 3.20
CA ILE A 77 5.59 -4.13 3.63
C ILE A 77 4.20 -4.22 2.99
N LEU A 78 4.14 -4.41 1.67
CA LEU A 78 2.89 -4.48 0.91
C LEU A 78 2.01 -5.65 1.33
N PHE A 79 2.60 -6.80 1.66
CA PHE A 79 1.84 -7.97 2.11
C PHE A 79 1.11 -7.68 3.42
N ILE A 80 1.82 -7.06 4.38
CA ILE A 80 1.24 -6.69 5.68
C ILE A 80 0.18 -5.59 5.50
N ALA A 81 0.49 -4.56 4.72
CA ALA A 81 -0.44 -3.49 4.40
C ALA A 81 -1.70 -4.02 3.72
N GLY A 82 -1.55 -4.93 2.74
CA GLY A 82 -2.62 -5.55 1.99
C GLY A 82 -3.56 -6.35 2.87
N ILE A 83 -3.04 -7.18 3.78
CA ILE A 83 -3.87 -7.94 4.74
C ILE A 83 -4.74 -6.99 5.57
N VAL A 84 -4.14 -5.94 6.13
CA VAL A 84 -4.87 -4.97 6.97
C VAL A 84 -5.89 -4.18 6.15
N ALA A 85 -5.50 -3.67 4.99
CA ALA A 85 -6.38 -2.90 4.13
C ALA A 85 -7.56 -3.73 3.62
N VAL A 86 -7.33 -5.00 3.24
CA VAL A 86 -8.39 -5.94 2.85
C VAL A 86 -9.31 -6.21 4.03
N ALA A 87 -8.78 -6.47 5.23
CA ALA A 87 -9.61 -6.68 6.42
C ALA A 87 -10.50 -5.45 6.71
N CYS A 88 -9.94 -4.24 6.65
CA CYS A 88 -10.72 -3.00 6.78
C CYS A 88 -11.76 -2.86 5.67
N GLY A 89 -11.43 -3.17 4.42
CA GLY A 89 -12.35 -3.13 3.29
C GLY A 89 -13.50 -4.13 3.41
N ILE A 90 -13.23 -5.34 3.92
CA ILE A 90 -14.25 -6.36 4.22
C ILE A 90 -15.18 -5.83 5.32
N ILE A 91 -14.65 -5.29 6.42
CA ILE A 91 -15.46 -4.71 7.49
C ILE A 91 -16.32 -3.57 6.94
N TYR A 92 -15.73 -2.65 6.18
CA TYR A 92 -16.43 -1.52 5.59
C TYR A 92 -17.59 -1.99 4.69
N THR A 93 -17.33 -2.95 3.80
CA THR A 93 -18.35 -3.50 2.89
C THR A 93 -19.48 -4.19 3.65
N ASN A 94 -19.16 -5.00 4.67
CA ASN A 94 -20.15 -5.78 5.42
C ASN A 94 -20.96 -4.97 6.44
N TYR A 95 -20.45 -3.84 6.94
CA TYR A 95 -21.14 -3.08 8.00
C TYR A 95 -21.65 -1.71 7.54
N VAL A 96 -21.06 -1.12 6.50
CA VAL A 96 -21.41 0.23 6.04
C VAL A 96 -22.16 0.19 4.71
N GLU A 97 -21.87 -0.78 3.84
CA GLU A 97 -22.35 -0.82 2.46
C GLU A 97 -22.87 -2.20 2.03
N VAL A 98 -23.70 -2.81 2.89
CA VAL A 98 -24.25 -4.19 2.76
C VAL A 98 -24.93 -4.46 1.40
N GLN A 99 -25.42 -3.43 0.71
CA GLN A 99 -26.18 -3.57 -0.54
C GLN A 99 -25.30 -3.61 -1.81
N HIS A 100 -23.98 -3.46 -1.69
CA HIS A 100 -23.10 -3.29 -2.84
C HIS A 100 -22.42 -4.57 -3.34
N ASN A 101 -22.11 -4.58 -4.64
CA ASN A 101 -21.73 -5.75 -5.41
C ASN A 101 -20.25 -6.16 -5.17
N ALA A 102 -20.00 -7.43 -4.84
CA ALA A 102 -18.65 -7.95 -4.55
C ALA A 102 -17.66 -7.80 -5.73
N ARG A 103 -18.18 -7.62 -6.95
CA ARG A 103 -17.41 -7.43 -8.18
C ARG A 103 -16.64 -6.10 -8.21
N ASP A 104 -17.24 -5.02 -7.72
CA ASP A 104 -16.60 -3.70 -7.78
C ASP A 104 -15.46 -3.59 -6.75
N PHE A 105 -15.67 -4.22 -5.59
CA PHE A 105 -14.63 -4.36 -4.56
C PHE A 105 -13.43 -5.17 -5.07
N SER A 106 -13.66 -6.30 -5.77
CA SER A 106 -12.56 -7.12 -6.29
C SER A 106 -11.74 -6.43 -7.38
N GLY A 107 -12.39 -5.64 -8.25
CA GLY A 107 -11.70 -4.82 -9.26
C GLY A 107 -10.77 -3.78 -8.62
N ARG A 108 -11.23 -3.10 -7.57
CA ARG A 108 -10.43 -2.12 -6.82
C ARG A 108 -9.26 -2.77 -6.08
N LEU A 109 -9.47 -3.94 -5.48
CA LEU A 109 -8.39 -4.72 -4.86
C LEU A 109 -7.31 -5.12 -5.87
N PHE A 110 -7.70 -5.56 -7.05
CA PHE A 110 -6.74 -5.89 -8.11
C PHE A 110 -5.96 -4.66 -8.58
N GLY A 111 -6.63 -3.52 -8.76
CA GLY A 111 -5.99 -2.25 -9.08
C GLY A 111 -4.97 -1.83 -8.02
N ALA A 112 -5.34 -1.93 -6.74
CA ALA A 112 -4.44 -1.63 -5.62
C ALA A 112 -3.22 -2.56 -5.58
N LEU A 113 -3.40 -3.85 -5.88
CA LEU A 113 -2.30 -4.81 -5.97
C LEU A 113 -1.34 -4.44 -7.11
N LEU A 114 -1.87 -4.13 -8.29
CA LEU A 114 -1.05 -3.73 -9.44
C LEU A 114 -0.23 -2.47 -9.11
N ILE A 115 -0.85 -1.46 -8.51
CA ILE A 115 -0.18 -0.25 -8.04
C ILE A 115 0.90 -0.58 -7.03
N GLY A 116 0.63 -1.47 -6.08
CA GLY A 116 1.61 -1.93 -5.10
C GLY A 116 2.84 -2.56 -5.77
N VAL A 117 2.64 -3.43 -6.75
CA VAL A 117 3.73 -4.07 -7.51
C VAL A 117 4.53 -3.06 -8.32
N LEU A 118 3.88 -2.13 -9.03
CA LEU A 118 4.58 -1.10 -9.78
C LEU A 118 5.37 -0.16 -8.85
N SER A 119 4.78 0.17 -7.70
CA SER A 119 5.43 1.01 -6.69
C SER A 119 6.62 0.31 -6.05
N SER A 120 6.56 -1.01 -5.81
CA SER A 120 7.70 -1.75 -5.26
C SER A 120 8.86 -1.78 -6.23
N LEU A 121 8.61 -1.98 -7.53
CA LEU A 121 9.65 -1.91 -8.55
C LEU A 121 10.26 -0.50 -8.62
N ALA A 122 9.43 0.54 -8.66
CA ALA A 122 9.89 1.93 -8.70
C ALA A 122 10.73 2.30 -7.47
N VAL A 123 10.25 2.01 -6.27
CA VAL A 123 10.96 2.29 -5.01
C VAL A 123 12.28 1.52 -4.95
N SER A 124 12.30 0.26 -5.42
CA SER A 124 13.53 -0.55 -5.44
C SER A 124 14.58 0.04 -6.36
N LEU A 125 14.18 0.52 -7.55
CA LEU A 125 15.09 1.21 -8.49
C LEU A 125 15.55 2.58 -7.98
N LEU A 126 14.69 3.31 -7.26
CA LEU A 126 15.02 4.64 -6.74
C LEU A 126 15.97 4.59 -5.54
N LEU A 127 15.83 3.56 -4.70
CA LEU A 127 16.58 3.45 -3.46
C LEU A 127 17.79 2.54 -3.54
N MET A 128 17.94 1.76 -4.63
CA MET A 128 19.16 0.99 -4.83
C MET A 128 20.37 1.93 -4.90
N THR A 129 21.44 1.52 -4.26
CA THR A 129 22.75 2.16 -4.37
C THR A 129 23.66 1.17 -5.08
N ARG A 130 24.66 1.64 -5.85
CA ARG A 130 25.62 0.74 -6.52
C ARG A 130 26.36 -0.08 -5.46
N GLY A 131 25.86 -1.28 -5.17
CA GLY A 131 26.52 -2.26 -4.34
C GLY A 131 27.67 -2.88 -5.12
N SER A 132 28.86 -2.95 -4.52
CA SER A 132 30.06 -3.59 -5.07
C SER A 132 29.94 -5.13 -5.16
N LYS A 133 28.72 -5.66 -5.13
CA LYS A 133 28.40 -7.08 -5.24
C LYS A 133 27.18 -7.17 -6.13
N VAL A 134 27.39 -7.74 -7.30
CA VAL A 134 26.30 -8.29 -8.11
C VAL A 134 25.65 -9.36 -7.22
N ASP A 135 24.35 -9.21 -6.97
CA ASP A 135 23.53 -10.21 -6.28
C ASP A 135 23.74 -11.62 -6.87
#